data_AF-A0A940BB06-F1
#
_entry.id   AF-A0A940BB06-F1
#
_cell.length_a   1.000
_cell.length_b   1.000
_cell.length_c   1.000
_cell.angle_alpha   90.00
_cell.angle_beta   90.00
_cell.angle_gamma   90.00
#
_symmetry.space_group_name_H-M   'P 1'
#
loop_
_entity.id
_entity.type
_entity.pdbx_description
1 polymer ?
#
loop_
_entity_poly.entity_id
_entity_poly.type
_entity_poly.pdbx_seq_one_letter_code
_entity_poly.pdbx_strand_id
1 'polypeptide(L)'
;MKRLFFIAAAALLAIAMASCQKEDNTSNQNTPDTSNTQTTPPSDTTARPTVPDGFVDLGLPSGLLWATCNLGATCPEGFGGYYSWGETCAKELYNWSTYRYATVDTEGNLSTLTKYNTKESFGTVDGKTVLEPEDDAASAILGNGARIPTEADWQELLDNTTAEWTSVNDVCGRKFTAPNGNSLFIPAAGRQGTAGLDYAGEHGLYWSSSLNTGDPRYAKRFLFNADSTSLRTFCRRSNGPSVRPVRPAL
;
A
#
# COMPACT_ATOMS: atom_id res chain seq x y z
N MET A 1 -21.99 44.17 4.88
CA MET A 1 -21.25 43.18 4.08
C MET A 1 -20.09 42.64 4.91
N LYS A 2 -20.20 41.41 5.40
CA LYS A 2 -19.10 40.52 5.84
C LYS A 2 -19.76 39.16 6.10
N ARG A 3 -19.71 38.27 5.11
CA ARG A 3 -20.22 36.90 5.24
C ARG A 3 -19.13 36.10 5.95
N LEU A 4 -19.46 35.63 7.15
CA LEU A 4 -18.61 34.75 7.95
C LEU A 4 -18.76 33.34 7.37
N PHE A 5 -17.69 32.80 6.78
CA PHE A 5 -17.67 31.43 6.31
C PHE A 5 -17.38 30.51 7.51
N PHE A 6 -18.33 29.66 7.85
CA PHE A 6 -18.11 28.54 8.75
C PHE A 6 -17.33 27.46 8.00
N ILE A 7 -16.05 27.32 8.30
CA ILE A 7 -15.27 26.14 7.91
C ILE A 7 -15.71 25.02 8.85
N ALA A 8 -16.46 24.07 8.32
CA ALA A 8 -16.77 22.82 9.01
C ALA A 8 -15.46 22.03 9.13
N ALA A 9 -14.93 21.93 10.35
CA ALA A 9 -13.83 21.04 10.66
C ALA A 9 -14.29 19.58 10.47
N ALA A 10 -13.76 18.91 9.46
CA ALA A 10 -13.92 17.47 9.32
C ALA A 10 -13.24 16.79 10.52
N ALA A 11 -14.01 16.02 11.29
CA ALA A 11 -13.52 15.26 12.42
C ALA A 11 -12.48 14.23 11.93
N LEU A 12 -11.23 14.36 12.41
CA LEU A 12 -10.27 13.26 12.35
C LEU A 12 -10.83 12.13 13.23
N LEU A 13 -11.34 11.08 12.59
CA LEU A 13 -11.56 9.81 13.27
C LEU A 13 -10.17 9.20 13.51
N ALA A 14 -9.71 9.29 14.75
CA ALA A 14 -8.51 8.57 15.18
C ALA A 14 -8.77 7.06 15.01
N ILE A 15 -8.15 6.47 13.99
CA ILE A 15 -8.06 5.01 13.88
C ILE A 15 -7.19 4.56 15.05
N ALA A 16 -7.74 3.66 15.87
CA ALA A 16 -7.04 3.12 17.02
C ALA A 16 -5.68 2.55 16.60
N MET A 17 -4.63 3.22 17.08
CA MET A 17 -3.29 2.70 17.31
C MET A 17 -3.27 1.34 18.00
N ALA A 18 -3.52 0.23 17.31
CA ALA A 18 -3.08 -1.07 17.83
C ALA A 18 -1.54 -1.07 17.82
N SER A 19 -0.95 -0.60 18.92
CA SER A 19 0.48 -0.74 19.16
C SER A 19 0.81 -2.23 19.23
N CYS A 20 1.37 -2.79 18.15
CA CYS A 20 1.88 -4.15 18.18
C CYS A 20 3.20 -4.16 18.99
N GLN A 21 3.06 -4.31 20.31
CA GLN A 21 4.14 -4.80 21.15
C GLN A 21 4.24 -6.31 20.99
N LYS A 22 5.46 -6.81 21.10
CA LYS A 22 5.87 -8.23 21.05
C LYS A 22 4.90 -9.11 21.84
N GLU A 23 4.13 -9.96 21.16
CA GLU A 23 3.18 -10.87 21.81
C GLU A 23 3.87 -12.14 22.30
N ASP A 24 3.75 -12.40 23.60
CA ASP A 24 3.92 -13.72 24.22
C ASP A 24 2.63 -14.53 24.09
N ASN A 25 2.80 -15.80 23.78
CA ASN A 25 1.80 -16.76 23.31
C ASN A 25 1.09 -17.47 24.48
N THR A 26 -0.25 -17.43 24.54
CA THR A 26 -1.07 -18.53 25.11
C THR A 26 -2.48 -18.58 24.50
N SER A 27 -2.86 -19.78 24.07
CA SER A 27 -4.10 -20.20 23.41
C SER A 27 -5.36 -20.18 24.29
N ASN A 28 -6.55 -20.05 23.69
CA ASN A 28 -7.60 -21.09 23.81
C ASN A 28 -8.72 -20.99 22.75
N GLN A 29 -9.29 -22.16 22.40
CA GLN A 29 -10.35 -22.41 21.43
C GLN A 29 -11.77 -22.23 22.00
N ASN A 30 -12.75 -21.89 21.14
CA ASN A 30 -13.95 -22.70 20.83
C ASN A 30 -15.03 -21.92 20.03
N THR A 31 -15.58 -22.56 19.00
CA THR A 31 -16.85 -22.29 18.26
C THR A 31 -17.90 -23.36 18.70
N PRO A 32 -19.14 -23.52 18.14
CA PRO A 32 -19.79 -22.91 16.94
C PRO A 32 -21.32 -22.64 17.01
N ASP A 33 -21.91 -22.36 15.83
CA ASP A 33 -23.32 -22.46 15.36
C ASP A 33 -24.28 -21.26 15.55
N THR A 34 -25.25 -20.93 14.67
CA THR A 34 -25.83 -21.54 13.44
C THR A 34 -26.65 -20.50 12.62
N SER A 35 -26.79 -20.74 11.30
CA SER A 35 -27.90 -20.44 10.34
C SER A 35 -28.67 -19.10 10.35
N ASN A 36 -28.96 -18.48 9.19
CA ASN A 36 -30.06 -18.90 8.30
C ASN A 36 -30.26 -18.04 7.01
N THR A 37 -30.65 -18.78 5.95
CA THR A 37 -31.49 -18.50 4.77
C THR A 37 -31.21 -17.40 3.72
N GLN A 38 -31.03 -17.92 2.50
CA GLN A 38 -31.02 -17.33 1.16
C GLN A 38 -32.43 -17.18 0.58
N THR A 39 -32.70 -16.09 -0.14
CA THR A 39 -33.73 -16.00 -1.20
C THR A 39 -33.27 -15.07 -2.33
N THR A 40 -33.28 -15.58 -3.56
CA THR A 40 -33.05 -14.82 -4.82
C THR A 40 -34.12 -15.18 -5.86
N PRO A 41 -34.57 -14.24 -6.71
CA PRO A 41 -35.15 -14.54 -8.02
C PRO A 41 -34.23 -14.08 -9.19
N PRO A 42 -34.48 -14.55 -10.43
CA PRO A 42 -33.43 -14.86 -11.41
C PRO A 42 -33.17 -13.73 -12.42
N SER A 43 -31.94 -13.65 -12.92
CA SER A 43 -31.61 -12.89 -14.13
C SER A 43 -30.58 -13.62 -14.97
N ASP A 44 -31.02 -14.03 -16.16
CA ASP A 44 -30.17 -14.42 -17.27
C ASP A 44 -29.62 -13.14 -17.94
N THR A 45 -28.32 -12.91 -17.79
CA THR A 45 -27.50 -12.02 -18.63
C THR A 45 -26.06 -12.49 -18.45
N THR A 46 -25.35 -12.78 -19.53
CA THR A 46 -23.95 -13.23 -19.59
C THR A 46 -23.07 -12.57 -18.50
N ALA A 47 -22.85 -13.29 -17.40
CA ALA A 47 -22.18 -12.77 -16.22
C ALA A 47 -20.67 -12.70 -16.46
N ARG A 48 -20.16 -11.48 -16.67
CA ARG A 48 -18.75 -11.15 -16.42
C ARG A 48 -18.45 -11.48 -14.94
N PRO A 49 -17.29 -12.09 -14.60
CA PRO A 49 -16.98 -12.42 -13.22
C PRO A 49 -17.11 -11.17 -12.34
N THR A 50 -18.00 -11.22 -11.36
CA THR A 50 -18.17 -10.17 -10.36
C THR A 50 -16.87 -10.07 -9.58
N VAL A 51 -16.11 -8.99 -9.79
CA VAL A 51 -14.90 -8.72 -9.02
C VAL A 51 -15.29 -8.58 -7.54
N PRO A 52 -14.65 -9.29 -6.59
CA PRO A 52 -15.05 -9.20 -5.18
C PRO A 52 -14.71 -7.83 -4.58
N ASP A 53 -15.48 -7.43 -3.56
CA ASP A 53 -15.42 -6.16 -2.82
C ASP A 53 -14.04 -5.49 -2.78
N GLY A 54 -13.93 -4.30 -3.38
CA GLY A 54 -12.77 -3.43 -3.27
C GLY A 54 -11.62 -3.69 -4.25
N PHE A 55 -11.81 -4.51 -5.29
CA PHE A 55 -10.83 -4.72 -6.37
C PHE A 55 -11.44 -4.47 -7.75
N VAL A 56 -10.59 -4.20 -8.75
CA VAL A 56 -10.95 -4.01 -10.16
C VAL A 56 -10.06 -4.88 -11.05
N ASP A 57 -10.70 -5.55 -12.00
CA ASP A 57 -10.02 -6.25 -13.10
C ASP A 57 -9.73 -5.27 -14.23
N LEU A 58 -8.46 -4.92 -14.42
CA LEU A 58 -8.02 -4.06 -15.53
C LEU A 58 -7.76 -4.84 -16.83
N GLY A 59 -7.92 -6.16 -16.84
CA GLY A 59 -7.68 -7.00 -18.01
C GLY A 59 -6.21 -6.99 -18.44
N LEU A 60 -5.28 -6.81 -17.49
CA LEU A 60 -3.85 -6.81 -17.77
C LEU A 60 -3.32 -8.24 -18.00
N PRO A 61 -2.20 -8.42 -18.71
CA PRO A 61 -1.67 -9.75 -19.03
C PRO A 61 -1.47 -10.69 -17.84
N SER A 62 -1.11 -10.17 -16.66
CA SER A 62 -0.91 -10.94 -15.43
C SER A 62 -2.20 -11.53 -14.85
N GLY A 63 -3.37 -11.01 -15.24
CA GLY A 63 -4.66 -11.35 -14.63
C GLY A 63 -4.80 -10.89 -13.18
N LEU A 64 -3.90 -10.02 -12.68
CA LEU A 64 -4.01 -9.47 -11.33
C LEU A 64 -5.16 -8.47 -11.24
N LEU A 65 -5.92 -8.60 -10.15
CA LEU A 65 -6.90 -7.62 -9.71
C LEU A 65 -6.19 -6.54 -8.89
N TRP A 66 -6.54 -5.27 -9.14
CA TRP A 66 -5.99 -4.11 -8.42
C TRP A 66 -6.98 -3.59 -7.39
N ALA A 67 -6.54 -3.28 -6.17
CA ALA A 67 -7.42 -2.72 -5.16
C ALA A 67 -7.92 -1.32 -5.57
N THR A 68 -9.22 -1.06 -5.41
CA THR A 68 -9.84 0.23 -5.75
C THR A 68 -9.49 1.33 -4.76
N CYS A 69 -9.04 0.98 -3.55
CA CYS A 69 -8.60 1.89 -2.49
C CYS A 69 -7.15 1.61 -2.07
N ASN A 70 -6.47 2.62 -1.49
CA ASN A 70 -5.23 2.38 -0.76
C ASN A 70 -5.54 1.48 0.45
N LEU A 71 -4.55 0.70 0.89
CA LEU A 71 -4.70 -0.13 2.08
C LEU A 71 -5.06 0.76 3.29
N GLY A 72 -6.12 0.42 4.01
CA GLY A 72 -6.65 1.22 5.11
C GLY A 72 -7.55 2.40 4.71
N ALA A 73 -7.82 2.63 3.42
CA ALA A 73 -8.80 3.60 2.94
C ALA A 73 -10.13 2.93 2.59
N THR A 74 -11.24 3.67 2.72
CA THR A 74 -12.60 3.21 2.37
C THR A 74 -13.11 3.78 1.05
N CYS A 75 -12.40 4.72 0.44
CA CYS A 75 -12.72 5.29 -0.88
C CYS A 75 -11.45 5.41 -1.77
N PRO A 76 -11.61 5.48 -3.10
CA PRO A 76 -10.48 5.50 -4.04
C PRO A 76 -9.49 6.65 -3.83
N GLU A 77 -9.99 7.82 -3.44
CA GLU A 77 -9.21 9.03 -3.19
C GLU A 77 -8.59 9.10 -1.79
N GLY A 78 -9.01 8.22 -0.87
CA GLY A 78 -8.45 8.16 0.48
C GLY A 78 -6.99 7.74 0.45
N PHE A 79 -6.14 8.46 1.19
CA PHE A 79 -4.69 8.19 1.25
C PHE A 79 -4.35 6.86 1.93
N GLY A 80 -5.23 6.38 2.81
CA GLY A 80 -5.05 5.12 3.52
C GLY A 80 -3.95 5.20 4.57
N GLY A 81 -3.46 4.03 4.96
CA GLY A 81 -2.34 3.88 5.89
C GLY A 81 -0.99 4.07 5.19
N TYR A 82 -0.01 4.39 6.02
CA TYR A 82 1.40 4.45 5.64
C TYR A 82 2.15 3.35 6.40
N TYR A 83 3.06 2.67 5.71
CA TYR A 83 3.71 1.48 6.25
C TYR A 83 5.20 1.54 5.92
N SER A 84 6.07 1.23 6.89
CA SER A 84 7.48 0.98 6.53
C SER A 84 7.58 -0.30 5.72
N TRP A 85 8.55 -0.38 4.82
CA TRP A 85 8.71 -1.55 3.96
C TRP A 85 9.07 -2.78 4.81
N GLY A 86 8.26 -3.84 4.76
CA GLY A 86 8.42 -5.01 5.64
C GLY A 86 7.66 -4.92 6.97
N GLU A 87 6.90 -3.85 7.22
CA GLU A 87 6.05 -3.74 8.39
C GLU A 87 4.57 -3.78 8.00
N THR A 88 3.75 -4.37 8.86
CA THR A 88 2.33 -4.62 8.63
C THR A 88 1.41 -3.65 9.39
N CYS A 89 1.98 -2.75 10.19
CA CYS A 89 1.26 -1.75 10.96
C CYS A 89 1.81 -0.34 10.70
N ALA A 90 0.93 0.65 10.80
CA ALA A 90 1.33 2.05 10.82
C ALA A 90 1.97 2.42 12.18
N LYS A 91 2.71 3.52 12.20
CA LYS A 91 3.36 4.06 13.39
C LYS A 91 3.39 5.59 13.36
N GLU A 92 3.77 6.20 14.47
CA GLU A 92 3.87 7.67 14.61
C GLU A 92 5.14 8.26 14.01
N LEU A 93 6.25 7.51 14.04
CA LEU A 93 7.56 7.99 13.63
C LEU A 93 8.20 7.04 12.63
N TYR A 94 8.61 7.57 11.48
CA TYR A 94 9.19 6.81 10.37
C TYR A 94 10.68 7.15 10.22
N ASN A 95 11.53 6.35 10.86
CA ASN A 95 13.00 6.43 10.77
C ASN A 95 13.63 5.08 11.13
N TRP A 96 14.96 4.99 11.07
CA TRP A 96 15.68 3.74 11.35
C TRP A 96 15.51 3.26 12.79
N SER A 97 15.42 4.16 13.77
CA SER A 97 15.28 3.81 15.18
C SER A 97 13.95 3.12 15.49
N THR A 98 12.92 3.35 14.68
CA THR A 98 11.61 2.69 14.80
C THR A 98 11.36 1.63 13.72
N TYR A 99 12.37 1.30 12.91
CA TYR A 99 12.24 0.33 11.83
C TYR A 99 12.53 -1.09 12.32
N ARG A 100 11.57 -2.00 12.11
CA ARG A 100 11.59 -3.38 12.61
C ARG A 100 12.82 -4.19 12.22
N TYR A 101 13.35 -3.96 11.01
CA TYR A 101 14.46 -4.73 10.44
C TYR A 101 15.79 -3.99 10.47
N ALA A 102 15.99 -3.10 11.45
CA ALA A 102 17.26 -2.42 11.67
C ALA A 102 17.67 -2.40 13.15
N THR A 103 18.99 -2.34 13.37
CA THR A 103 19.60 -1.81 14.58
C THR A 103 20.18 -0.44 14.29
N VAL A 104 20.30 0.41 15.32
CA VAL A 104 20.86 1.76 15.19
C VAL A 104 22.01 2.00 16.15
N ASP A 105 22.86 2.97 15.81
CA ASP A 105 23.88 3.51 16.72
C ASP A 105 23.27 4.47 17.77
N THR A 106 24.12 5.09 18.58
CA THR A 106 23.72 6.02 19.65
C THR A 106 23.06 7.30 19.11
N GLU A 107 23.30 7.64 17.84
CA GLU A 107 22.75 8.80 17.16
C GLU A 107 21.48 8.46 16.36
N GLY A 108 21.03 7.19 16.37
CA GLY A 108 19.85 6.73 15.65
C GLY A 108 20.09 6.48 14.15
N ASN A 109 21.33 6.42 13.70
CA ASN A 109 21.66 6.03 12.32
C ASN A 109 21.66 4.51 12.20
N LEU A 110 21.33 4.02 11.00
CA LEU A 110 21.37 2.59 10.69
C LEU A 110 22.77 2.01 10.98
N SER A 111 22.81 1.00 11.84
CA SER A 111 23.99 0.19 12.12
C SER A 111 23.96 -1.12 11.33
N THR A 112 22.90 -1.93 11.51
CA THR A 112 22.74 -3.20 10.76
C THR A 112 21.30 -3.41 10.31
N LEU A 113 21.13 -4.19 9.24
CA LEU A 113 19.87 -4.71 8.75
C LEU A 113 19.73 -6.16 9.18
N THR A 114 18.58 -6.52 9.77
CA THR A 114 18.34 -7.87 10.31
C THR A 114 17.54 -8.77 9.38
N LYS A 115 16.92 -8.22 8.33
CA LYS A 115 16.19 -8.95 7.29
C LYS A 115 16.20 -8.18 5.95
N TYR A 116 16.12 -8.92 4.84
CA TYR A 116 16.18 -8.44 3.46
C TYR A 116 17.48 -7.66 3.20
N ASN A 117 18.59 -8.33 3.45
CA ASN A 117 19.91 -7.74 3.29
C ASN A 117 20.70 -8.48 2.21
N THR A 118 21.26 -7.70 1.29
CA THR A 118 22.05 -8.18 0.14
C THR A 118 23.52 -7.77 0.23
N LYS A 119 23.94 -7.08 1.30
CA LYS A 119 25.32 -6.60 1.46
C LYS A 119 25.87 -6.87 2.86
N GLU A 120 27.03 -7.49 2.93
CA GLU A 120 27.73 -7.78 4.19
C GLU A 120 28.03 -6.51 5.00
N SER A 121 28.21 -5.37 4.33
CA SER A 121 28.43 -4.06 4.96
C SER A 121 27.27 -3.59 5.85
N PHE A 122 26.09 -4.21 5.73
CA PHE A 122 24.93 -3.90 6.56
C PHE A 122 24.51 -5.07 7.45
N GLY A 123 25.34 -6.11 7.63
CA GLY A 123 25.05 -7.26 8.48
C GLY A 123 24.91 -8.56 7.70
N THR A 124 24.30 -9.57 8.33
CA THR A 124 24.11 -10.90 7.73
C THR A 124 23.30 -10.81 6.44
N VAL A 125 23.79 -11.46 5.37
CA VAL A 125 23.11 -11.50 4.07
C VAL A 125 22.15 -12.68 4.04
N ASP A 126 20.86 -12.41 3.83
CA ASP A 126 19.82 -13.44 3.65
C ASP A 126 19.38 -13.58 2.19
N GLY A 127 19.78 -12.65 1.32
CA GLY A 127 19.50 -12.70 -0.11
C GLY A 127 18.04 -12.48 -0.49
N LYS A 128 17.17 -12.11 0.47
CA LYS A 128 15.74 -11.89 0.21
C LYS A 128 15.53 -10.54 -0.45
N THR A 129 14.89 -10.52 -1.63
CA THR A 129 14.72 -9.30 -2.44
C THR A 129 13.27 -8.92 -2.72
N VAL A 130 12.32 -9.71 -2.24
CA VAL A 130 10.88 -9.44 -2.32
C VAL A 130 10.28 -9.72 -0.95
N LEU A 131 9.30 -8.93 -0.51
CA LEU A 131 8.62 -9.14 0.76
C LEU A 131 8.01 -10.55 0.83
N GLU A 132 8.23 -11.21 1.96
CA GLU A 132 7.51 -12.42 2.34
C GLU A 132 6.11 -12.05 2.85
N PRO A 133 5.11 -12.95 2.74
CA PRO A 133 3.73 -12.64 3.11
C PRO A 133 3.55 -12.11 4.54
N GLU A 134 4.35 -12.56 5.52
CA GLU A 134 4.29 -12.08 6.90
C GLU A 134 4.80 -10.65 7.10
N ASP A 135 5.55 -10.12 6.12
CA ASP A 135 6.13 -8.77 6.12
C ASP A 135 5.48 -7.85 5.09
N ASP A 136 4.50 -8.36 4.34
CA ASP A 136 3.73 -7.61 3.38
C ASP A 136 2.43 -7.12 4.05
N ALA A 137 2.30 -5.80 4.20
CA ALA A 137 1.13 -5.20 4.85
C ALA A 137 -0.20 -5.60 4.19
N ALA A 138 -0.22 -5.73 2.85
CA ALA A 138 -1.43 -6.12 2.15
C ALA A 138 -1.75 -7.61 2.38
N SER A 139 -0.73 -8.48 2.38
CA SER A 139 -0.91 -9.90 2.71
C SER A 139 -1.40 -10.10 4.14
N ALA A 140 -0.79 -9.44 5.11
CA ALA A 140 -1.16 -9.57 6.51
C ALA A 140 -2.57 -9.05 6.83
N ILE A 141 -3.00 -7.95 6.18
CA ILE A 141 -4.28 -7.29 6.49
C ILE A 141 -5.44 -7.85 5.67
N LEU A 142 -5.24 -8.10 4.37
CA LEU A 142 -6.33 -8.51 3.46
C LEU A 142 -6.39 -10.03 3.23
N GLY A 143 -5.27 -10.75 3.44
CA GLY A 143 -5.17 -12.17 3.15
C GLY A 143 -5.47 -12.50 1.68
N ASN A 144 -5.93 -13.73 1.42
CA ASN A 144 -6.46 -14.16 0.11
C ASN A 144 -5.53 -13.86 -1.08
N GLY A 145 -4.21 -14.03 -0.88
CA GLY A 145 -3.20 -13.77 -1.91
C GLY A 145 -2.98 -12.29 -2.25
N ALA A 146 -3.59 -11.36 -1.52
CA ALA A 146 -3.30 -9.95 -1.64
C ALA A 146 -1.85 -9.66 -1.24
N ARG A 147 -1.20 -8.74 -1.95
CA ARG A 147 0.19 -8.32 -1.69
C ARG A 147 0.44 -6.91 -2.19
N ILE A 148 1.52 -6.29 -1.72
CA ILE A 148 2.07 -5.08 -2.31
C ILE A 148 2.58 -5.43 -3.73
N PRO A 149 2.31 -4.58 -4.75
CA PRO A 149 2.78 -4.82 -6.10
C PRO A 149 4.31 -4.88 -6.16
N THR A 150 4.87 -5.78 -6.96
CA THR A 150 6.28 -5.81 -7.34
C THR A 150 6.56 -4.69 -8.36
N GLU A 151 7.83 -4.46 -8.67
CA GLU A 151 8.19 -3.52 -9.74
C GLU A 151 7.59 -3.95 -11.08
N ALA A 152 7.51 -5.27 -11.34
CA ALA A 152 6.96 -5.81 -12.57
C ALA A 152 5.45 -5.54 -12.70
N ASP A 153 4.69 -5.64 -11.60
CA ASP A 153 3.24 -5.34 -11.64
C ASP A 153 2.98 -3.86 -11.91
N TRP A 154 3.77 -2.98 -11.29
CA TRP A 154 3.70 -1.55 -11.58
C TRP A 154 4.10 -1.24 -13.04
N GLN A 155 5.14 -1.90 -13.55
CA GLN A 155 5.56 -1.74 -14.94
C GLN A 155 4.45 -2.20 -15.90
N GLU A 156 3.81 -3.34 -15.62
CA GLU A 156 2.68 -3.82 -16.42
C GLU A 156 1.52 -2.82 -16.45
N LEU A 157 1.18 -2.22 -15.30
CA LEU A 157 0.15 -1.17 -15.24
C LEU A 157 0.51 -0.01 -16.17
N LEU A 158 1.76 0.46 -16.16
CA LEU A 158 2.20 1.56 -17.03
C LEU A 158 2.20 1.18 -18.51
N ASP A 159 2.61 -0.04 -18.84
CA ASP A 159 2.76 -0.49 -20.23
C ASP A 159 1.41 -0.77 -20.90
N ASN A 160 0.40 -1.15 -20.12
CA ASN A 160 -0.88 -1.64 -20.63
C ASN A 160 -2.06 -0.71 -20.33
N THR A 161 -1.82 0.49 -19.81
CA THR A 161 -2.88 1.48 -19.57
C THR A 161 -2.50 2.86 -20.09
N THR A 162 -3.51 3.69 -20.34
CA THR A 162 -3.31 5.14 -20.49
C THR A 162 -3.46 5.80 -19.13
N ALA A 163 -2.76 6.93 -18.91
CA ALA A 163 -2.82 7.60 -17.61
C ALA A 163 -2.90 9.13 -17.74
N GLU A 164 -3.75 9.73 -16.91
CA GLU A 164 -3.92 11.19 -16.81
C GLU A 164 -3.85 11.64 -15.35
N TRP A 165 -3.30 12.83 -15.12
CA TRP A 165 -3.42 13.50 -13.83
C TRP A 165 -4.78 14.18 -13.73
N THR A 166 -5.50 13.92 -12.65
CA THR A 166 -6.87 14.41 -12.44
C THR A 166 -7.19 14.49 -10.95
N SER A 167 -8.40 14.93 -10.61
CA SER A 167 -8.89 14.97 -9.24
C SER A 167 -10.21 14.22 -9.09
N VAL A 168 -10.36 13.49 -7.98
CA VAL A 168 -11.61 12.85 -7.54
C VAL A 168 -11.94 13.43 -6.17
N ASN A 169 -13.13 14.03 -6.01
CA ASN A 169 -13.54 14.70 -4.77
C ASN A 169 -12.47 15.69 -4.25
N ASP A 170 -11.96 16.55 -5.14
CA ASP A 170 -10.90 17.53 -4.90
C ASP A 170 -9.52 16.98 -4.48
N VAL A 171 -9.35 15.66 -4.47
CA VAL A 171 -8.06 15.02 -4.23
C VAL A 171 -7.37 14.73 -5.55
N CYS A 172 -6.20 15.35 -5.75
CA CYS A 172 -5.36 15.11 -6.92
C CYS A 172 -4.77 13.69 -6.91
N GLY A 173 -4.61 13.13 -8.10
CA GLY A 173 -4.00 11.82 -8.31
C GLY A 173 -3.88 11.47 -9.78
N ARG A 174 -3.63 10.18 -10.04
CA ARG A 174 -3.47 9.67 -11.40
C ARG A 174 -4.49 8.59 -11.68
N LYS A 175 -5.24 8.76 -12.77
CA LYS A 175 -6.22 7.81 -13.26
C LYS A 175 -5.61 6.99 -14.39
N PHE A 176 -5.60 5.67 -14.22
CA PHE A 176 -5.20 4.71 -15.23
C PHE A 176 -6.45 4.13 -15.89
N THR A 177 -6.49 4.11 -17.22
CA THR A 177 -7.60 3.56 -17.99
C THR A 177 -7.08 2.42 -18.86
N ALA A 178 -7.63 1.22 -18.64
CA ALA A 178 -7.23 0.02 -19.35
C ALA A 178 -8.06 -0.19 -20.64
N PRO A 179 -7.56 -0.99 -21.60
CA PRO A 179 -8.26 -1.27 -22.85
C PRO A 179 -9.64 -1.90 -22.69
N ASN A 180 -9.89 -2.61 -21.58
CA ASN A 180 -11.20 -3.20 -21.27
C ASN A 180 -12.24 -2.17 -20.77
N GLY A 181 -11.88 -0.88 -20.71
CA GLY A 181 -12.74 0.22 -20.28
C GLY A 181 -12.78 0.45 -18.76
N ASN A 182 -12.24 -0.46 -17.96
CA ASN A 182 -12.12 -0.24 -16.52
C ASN A 182 -11.00 0.77 -16.21
N SER A 183 -11.13 1.45 -15.07
CA SER A 183 -10.16 2.44 -14.63
C SER A 183 -9.80 2.30 -13.16
N LEU A 184 -8.61 2.76 -12.80
CA LEU A 184 -8.07 2.79 -11.45
C LEU A 184 -7.60 4.21 -11.14
N PHE A 185 -8.14 4.84 -10.10
CA PHE A 185 -7.61 6.09 -9.56
C PHE A 185 -6.66 5.80 -8.40
N ILE A 186 -5.47 6.41 -8.45
CA ILE A 186 -4.47 6.33 -7.39
C ILE A 186 -4.20 7.77 -6.89
N PRO A 187 -4.50 8.10 -5.63
CA PRO A 187 -4.35 9.46 -5.11
C PRO A 187 -2.87 9.82 -4.93
N ALA A 188 -2.56 11.10 -5.03
CA ALA A 188 -1.23 11.63 -4.70
C ALA A 188 -1.05 11.69 -3.17
N ALA A 189 -0.96 10.52 -2.54
CA ALA A 189 -1.00 10.37 -1.09
C ALA A 189 0.27 10.84 -0.36
N GLY A 190 1.36 11.13 -1.08
CA GLY A 190 2.62 11.47 -0.43
C GLY A 190 3.19 10.32 0.39
N ARG A 191 3.99 10.65 1.42
CA ARG A 191 4.55 9.67 2.35
C ARG A 191 4.67 10.24 3.75
N GLN A 192 4.63 9.37 4.75
CA GLN A 192 5.09 9.66 6.10
C GLN A 192 6.62 9.55 6.21
N GLY A 193 7.22 10.51 6.91
CA GLY A 193 8.63 10.55 7.27
C GLY A 193 8.83 10.95 8.74
N THR A 194 10.06 11.30 9.11
CA THR A 194 10.37 11.75 10.48
C THR A 194 9.70 13.08 10.84
N ALA A 195 9.44 13.94 9.84
CA ALA A 195 8.81 15.26 10.03
C ALA A 195 7.29 15.25 9.82
N GLY A 196 6.68 14.08 9.61
CA GLY A 196 5.27 13.92 9.30
C GLY A 196 4.99 13.64 7.82
N LEU A 197 3.79 14.04 7.37
CA LEU A 197 3.30 13.79 6.02
C LEU A 197 3.87 14.81 5.03
N ASP A 198 4.60 14.32 4.03
CA ASP A 198 5.18 15.12 2.95
C ASP A 198 4.52 14.78 1.60
N TYR A 199 4.44 15.77 0.70
CA TYR A 199 4.01 15.64 -0.71
C TYR A 199 2.56 15.21 -0.95
N ALA A 200 1.71 15.23 0.08
CA ALA A 200 0.29 14.96 -0.07
C ALA A 200 -0.36 15.97 -1.03
N GLY A 201 -1.11 15.46 -2.00
CA GLY A 201 -1.71 16.23 -3.10
C GLY A 201 -0.76 16.51 -4.27
N GLU A 202 0.54 16.29 -4.12
CA GLU A 202 1.55 16.62 -5.13
C GLU A 202 2.19 15.38 -5.77
N HIS A 203 2.46 14.35 -4.96
CA HIS A 203 3.11 13.13 -5.42
C HIS A 203 2.38 11.87 -4.96
N GLY A 204 2.20 10.92 -5.87
CA GLY A 204 1.92 9.54 -5.50
C GLY A 204 3.21 8.81 -5.19
N LEU A 205 3.38 8.38 -3.94
CA LEU A 205 4.53 7.61 -3.47
C LEU A 205 4.03 6.27 -2.96
N TYR A 206 4.27 5.22 -3.74
CA TYR A 206 3.71 3.89 -3.49
C TYR A 206 4.79 2.83 -3.40
N TRP A 207 4.68 1.96 -2.41
CA TRP A 207 5.64 0.87 -2.29
C TRP A 207 5.59 -0.09 -3.47
N SER A 208 6.78 -0.59 -3.81
CA SER A 208 6.93 -1.90 -4.40
C SER A 208 7.36 -2.89 -3.33
N SER A 209 6.91 -4.14 -3.41
CA SER A 209 7.44 -5.24 -2.59
C SER A 209 8.86 -5.65 -2.99
N SER A 210 9.42 -5.07 -4.05
CA SER A 210 10.78 -5.34 -4.51
C SER A 210 11.84 -4.47 -3.80
N LEU A 211 12.89 -5.11 -3.28
CA LEU A 211 14.05 -4.46 -2.69
C LEU A 211 14.90 -3.74 -3.75
N ASN A 212 15.59 -2.68 -3.35
CA ASN A 212 16.72 -2.17 -4.15
C ASN A 212 17.97 -3.02 -3.88
N THR A 213 18.25 -3.99 -4.75
CA THR A 213 19.41 -4.89 -4.59
C THR A 213 20.75 -4.17 -4.60
N GLY A 214 20.83 -3.00 -5.27
CA GLY A 214 22.03 -2.16 -5.31
C GLY A 214 22.32 -1.43 -4.00
N ASP A 215 21.34 -1.24 -3.12
CA ASP A 215 21.49 -0.70 -1.77
C ASP A 215 20.31 -1.14 -0.89
N PRO A 216 20.48 -2.17 -0.04
CA PRO A 216 19.38 -2.79 0.71
C PRO A 216 18.83 -1.88 1.82
N ARG A 217 19.36 -0.68 2.02
CA ARG A 217 18.72 0.35 2.86
C ARG A 217 17.45 0.92 2.22
N TYR A 218 17.26 0.67 0.93
CA TYR A 218 16.15 1.19 0.15
C TYR A 218 15.32 0.06 -0.45
N ALA A 219 14.04 0.33 -0.65
CA ALA A 219 13.16 -0.47 -1.49
C ALA A 219 12.71 0.34 -2.70
N LYS A 220 12.32 -0.36 -3.77
CA LYS A 220 11.78 0.27 -4.97
C LYS A 220 10.41 0.88 -4.67
N ARG A 221 10.05 1.93 -5.39
CA ARG A 221 8.74 2.54 -5.28
C ARG A 221 8.24 2.99 -6.64
N PHE A 222 6.92 3.04 -6.78
CA PHE A 222 6.26 3.75 -7.84
C PHE A 222 6.08 5.22 -7.43
N LEU A 223 6.54 6.13 -8.30
CA LEU A 223 6.41 7.58 -8.14
C LEU A 223 5.58 8.13 -9.30
N PHE A 224 4.66 9.03 -9.01
CA PHE A 224 4.08 9.91 -10.03
C PHE A 224 3.80 11.31 -9.47
N ASN A 225 3.67 12.27 -10.38
CA ASN A 225 3.13 13.62 -10.14
C ASN A 225 2.32 14.05 -11.38
N ALA A 226 1.96 15.34 -11.45
CA ALA A 226 1.23 15.90 -12.58
C ALA A 226 1.93 15.64 -13.92
N ASP A 227 3.25 15.80 -13.96
CA ASP A 227 4.00 15.80 -15.21
C ASP A 227 4.51 14.41 -15.62
N SER A 228 4.69 13.50 -14.66
CA SER A 228 5.47 12.27 -14.91
C SER A 228 5.10 11.08 -14.04
N THR A 229 5.52 9.89 -14.48
CA THR A 229 5.56 8.65 -13.72
C THR A 229 6.99 8.08 -13.74
N SER A 230 7.41 7.36 -12.71
CA SER A 230 8.73 6.73 -12.65
C SER A 230 8.77 5.51 -11.74
N LEU A 231 9.38 4.43 -12.24
CA LEU A 231 9.72 3.22 -11.49
C LEU A 231 11.21 3.13 -11.13
N ARG A 232 12.04 4.02 -11.68
CA ARG A 232 13.48 4.09 -11.38
C ARG A 232 13.76 4.88 -10.09
N THR A 233 12.88 4.74 -9.10
CA THR A 233 12.98 5.46 -7.84
C THR A 233 12.90 4.51 -6.66
N PHE A 234 13.47 4.95 -5.55
CA PHE A 234 13.58 4.16 -4.34
C PHE A 234 13.37 5.05 -3.12
N CYS A 235 13.03 4.43 -1.99
CA CYS A 235 12.81 5.11 -0.73
C CYS A 235 13.43 4.31 0.41
N ARG A 236 13.90 5.00 1.45
CA ARG A 236 14.41 4.33 2.65
C ARG A 236 13.32 3.44 3.20
N ARG A 237 13.67 2.20 3.55
CA ARG A 237 12.70 1.20 4.03
C ARG A 237 11.95 1.65 5.29
N SER A 238 12.58 2.53 6.07
CA SER A 238 12.02 3.14 7.28
C SER A 238 10.95 4.21 7.06
N ASN A 239 10.77 4.71 5.83
CA ASN A 239 9.75 5.71 5.53
C ASN A 239 8.39 5.05 5.30
N GLY A 240 7.30 5.82 5.35
CA GLY A 240 5.95 5.32 5.09
C GLY A 240 5.29 5.85 3.81
N PRO A 241 5.69 5.43 2.60
CA PRO A 241 4.82 5.46 1.42
C PRO A 241 3.51 4.69 1.61
N SER A 242 2.50 5.03 0.79
CA SER A 242 1.22 4.31 0.76
C SER A 242 1.33 2.96 0.06
N VAL A 243 0.33 2.10 0.28
CA VAL A 243 0.21 0.77 -0.35
C VAL A 243 -1.06 0.71 -1.19
N ARG A 244 -0.93 0.22 -2.42
CA ARG A 244 -2.04 -0.07 -3.35
C ARG A 244 -2.03 -1.57 -3.67
N PRO A 245 -2.80 -2.41 -2.96
CA PRO A 245 -2.71 -3.86 -3.09
C PRO A 245 -3.08 -4.40 -4.47
N VAL A 246 -2.52 -5.57 -4.81
CA VAL A 246 -2.96 -6.43 -5.92
C VAL A 246 -3.22 -7.85 -5.41
N ARG A 247 -4.03 -8.64 -6.12
CA ARG A 247 -4.23 -10.08 -5.83
C ARG A 247 -4.54 -10.88 -7.11
N PRO A 248 -4.31 -12.21 -7.12
CA PRO A 248 -4.83 -13.08 -8.17
C PRO A 248 -6.37 -13.04 -8.24
N ALA A 249 -6.94 -13.31 -9.42
CA ALA A 249 -8.35 -13.66 -9.53
C ALA A 249 -8.63 -14.97 -8.76
N LEU A 250 -9.79 -15.04 -8.11
CA LEU A 250 -10.25 -16.23 -7.37
C LEU A 250 -10.78 -17.31 -8.31
#